data_AF-A0A7V5XG00-F1
#
_entry.id   AF-A0A7V5XG00-F1
#
_cell.length_a   1.000
_cell.length_b   1.000
_cell.length_c   1.000
_cell.angle_alpha   90.00
_cell.angle_beta   90.00
_cell.angle_gamma   90.00
#
_symmetry.space_group_name_H-M   'P 1'
#
loop_
_entity.id
_entity.type
_entity.pdbx_description
1 polymer ?
#
loop_
_entity_poly.entity_id
_entity_poly.type
_entity_poly.pdbx_seq_one_letter_code
_entity_poly.pdbx_strand_id
1 'polypeptide(L)'
;MFYRIKPLDTLFFRDGRPFTMGAETWANLIFPPYPTTVYGSIRSWLIFEKGNLKDFENGKFESELGTPNNKGSLKITGVFIELNDILRFPIPKDLLEPKKNNKILSSIDLIQRPKIFISDYDLDYILVNKSDEKLDEAKGFLDSINLVDYLEGKKINLKSTDIKEVFEREHKIGIKRNRKTLSSEESYLYRIPMIRLKKEASLFVQIEGLNSYPEQGLIQLGGESKTA
;
A
#
# COMPACT_ATOMS: atom_id res chain seq x y z
N MET A 1 -19.75 0.36 -2.88
CA MET A 1 -19.38 0.29 -4.32
C MET A 1 -17.88 0.05 -4.44
N PHE A 2 -17.44 -0.74 -5.41
CA PHE A 2 -16.01 -0.97 -5.66
C PHE A 2 -15.48 0.01 -6.71
N TYR A 3 -14.27 0.51 -6.48
CA TYR A 3 -13.56 1.40 -7.38
C TYR A 3 -12.19 0.84 -7.74
N ARG A 4 -11.85 0.99 -9.01
CA ARG A 4 -10.53 0.71 -9.57
C ARG A 4 -9.81 2.03 -9.77
N ILE A 5 -8.67 2.21 -9.10
CA ILE A 5 -7.85 3.41 -9.16
C ILE A 5 -6.64 3.11 -10.06
N LYS A 6 -6.52 3.85 -11.17
CA LYS A 6 -5.50 3.65 -12.20
C LYS A 6 -4.60 4.87 -12.29
N PRO A 7 -3.35 4.78 -11.81
CA PRO A 7 -2.44 5.92 -11.88
C PRO A 7 -2.17 6.35 -13.32
N LEU A 8 -2.23 7.66 -13.54
CA LEU A 8 -1.94 8.24 -14.86
C LEU A 8 -0.42 8.24 -15.15
N ASP A 9 0.40 8.25 -14.11
CA ASP A 9 1.85 8.14 -14.16
C ASP A 9 2.34 7.47 -12.87
N THR A 10 3.64 7.56 -12.59
CA THR A 10 4.25 7.16 -11.33
C THR A 10 3.56 7.74 -10.09
N LEU A 11 3.46 6.93 -9.04
CA LEU A 11 2.99 7.31 -7.71
C LEU A 11 4.17 7.49 -6.74
N PHE A 12 3.96 8.26 -5.68
CA PHE A 12 4.92 8.38 -4.58
C PHE A 12 4.23 8.27 -3.23
N PHE A 13 4.64 7.30 -2.44
CA PHE A 13 4.16 7.09 -1.07
C PHE A 13 5.34 7.11 -0.12
N ARG A 14 5.50 8.23 0.58
CA ARG A 14 6.61 8.46 1.51
C ARG A 14 6.38 7.70 2.81
N ASP A 15 7.47 7.32 3.46
CA ASP A 15 7.45 6.92 4.86
C ASP A 15 7.43 8.12 5.82
N GLY A 16 7.43 7.84 7.12
CA GLY A 16 7.40 8.85 8.18
C GLY A 16 8.72 9.59 8.40
N ARG A 17 9.78 9.30 7.63
CA ARG A 17 11.09 9.94 7.84
C ARG A 17 11.08 11.40 7.33
N PRO A 18 11.78 12.33 8.02
CA PRO A 18 11.81 13.72 7.61
C PRO A 18 12.47 13.91 6.24
N PHE A 19 11.67 14.12 5.21
CA PHE A 19 12.18 14.44 3.88
C PHE A 19 12.24 15.97 3.72
N THR A 20 13.37 16.54 4.13
CA THR A 20 13.67 17.97 3.97
C THR A 20 14.73 18.15 2.90
N MET A 21 14.42 19.01 1.93
CA MET A 21 15.30 19.34 0.82
C MET A 21 16.64 19.91 1.36
N GLY A 22 17.75 19.25 1.04
CA GLY A 22 19.11 19.62 1.49
C GLY A 22 19.66 18.84 2.69
N ALA A 23 18.86 17.98 3.35
CA ALA A 23 19.32 17.16 4.47
C ALA A 23 19.37 15.67 4.13
N GLU A 24 18.28 15.11 3.57
CA GLU A 24 18.21 13.70 3.17
C GLU A 24 18.05 13.56 1.65
N THR A 25 18.88 12.71 1.05
CA THR A 25 18.90 12.48 -0.41
C THR A 25 18.08 11.25 -0.83
N TRP A 26 17.53 10.49 0.12
CA TRP A 26 16.86 9.20 -0.14
C TRP A 26 15.58 9.01 0.69
N ALA A 27 14.43 8.99 0.03
CA ALA A 27 13.15 8.59 0.64
C ALA A 27 12.93 7.08 0.51
N ASN A 28 12.41 6.40 1.54
CA ASN A 28 11.87 5.04 1.35
C ASN A 28 10.42 5.14 0.88
N LEU A 29 9.99 4.06 0.25
CA LEU A 29 8.70 3.96 -0.42
C LEU A 29 7.89 2.85 0.19
N ILE A 30 6.61 3.11 0.38
CA ILE A 30 5.65 2.18 1.00
C ILE A 30 4.63 1.77 -0.07
N PHE A 31 4.53 0.47 -0.34
CA PHE A 31 3.55 -0.07 -1.26
C PHE A 31 3.09 -1.48 -0.86
N PRO A 32 1.78 -1.78 -0.86
CA PRO A 32 0.63 -0.90 -1.10
C PRO A 32 0.62 0.34 -0.19
N PRO A 33 -0.04 1.45 -0.58
CA PRO A 33 -0.12 2.64 0.26
C PRO A 33 -0.93 2.37 1.54
N TYR A 34 -0.69 3.18 2.57
CA TYR A 34 -1.53 3.14 3.76
C TYR A 34 -3.00 3.43 3.41
N PRO A 35 -3.97 2.75 4.06
CA PRO A 35 -5.39 3.03 3.88
C PRO A 35 -5.76 4.48 4.15
N THR A 36 -5.08 5.14 5.10
CA THR A 36 -5.29 6.56 5.42
C THR A 36 -4.98 7.48 4.24
N THR A 37 -3.95 7.19 3.45
CA THR A 37 -3.59 7.95 2.24
C THR A 37 -4.72 7.85 1.21
N VAL A 38 -5.19 6.62 0.93
CA VAL A 38 -6.28 6.40 -0.04
C VAL A 38 -7.60 6.98 0.46
N TYR A 39 -7.91 6.86 1.76
CA TYR A 39 -9.06 7.49 2.38
C TYR A 39 -9.03 9.01 2.21
N GLY A 40 -7.88 9.64 2.46
CA GLY A 40 -7.71 11.08 2.30
C GLY A 40 -7.91 11.53 0.85
N SER A 41 -7.37 10.79 -0.11
CA SER A 41 -7.55 11.02 -1.55
C SER A 41 -9.02 10.91 -1.97
N ILE A 42 -9.69 9.82 -1.58
CA ILE A 42 -11.12 9.59 -1.88
C ILE A 42 -11.99 10.65 -1.23
N ARG A 43 -11.77 10.96 0.06
CA ARG A 43 -12.54 11.98 0.78
C ARG A 43 -12.38 13.35 0.13
N SER A 44 -11.15 13.72 -0.25
CA SER A 44 -10.89 14.98 -0.96
C SER A 44 -11.60 15.03 -2.31
N TRP A 45 -11.53 13.95 -3.08
CA TRP A 45 -12.25 13.83 -4.34
C TRP A 45 -13.76 14.01 -4.14
N LEU A 46 -14.37 13.29 -3.20
CA LEU A 46 -15.81 13.38 -2.90
C LEU A 46 -16.23 14.78 -2.43
N ILE A 47 -15.38 15.52 -1.72
CA ILE A 47 -15.64 16.92 -1.34
C ILE A 47 -15.79 17.79 -2.61
N PHE A 48 -14.89 17.62 -3.58
CA PHE A 48 -14.92 18.42 -4.82
C PHE A 48 -15.98 17.93 -5.83
N GLU A 49 -16.33 16.65 -5.82
CA GLU A 49 -17.47 16.14 -6.61
C GLU A 49 -18.81 16.69 -6.09
N LYS A 50 -18.98 16.77 -4.77
CA LYS A 50 -20.24 17.23 -4.16
C LYS A 50 -20.31 18.75 -3.98
N GLY A 51 -19.18 19.46 -4.01
CA GLY A 51 -19.13 20.90 -3.77
C GLY A 51 -17.70 21.44 -3.75
N ASN A 52 -17.32 22.08 -2.65
CA ASN A 52 -16.01 22.72 -2.51
C ASN A 52 -15.52 22.67 -1.05
N LEU A 53 -14.32 23.19 -0.81
CA LEU A 53 -13.71 23.14 0.53
C LEU A 53 -14.47 23.96 1.57
N LYS A 54 -15.04 25.12 1.21
CA LYS A 54 -15.85 25.94 2.14
C LYS A 54 -17.12 25.21 2.55
N ASP A 55 -17.76 24.53 1.61
CA ASP A 55 -18.93 23.70 1.90
C ASP A 55 -18.61 22.59 2.91
N PHE A 56 -17.45 21.94 2.76
CA PHE A 56 -16.97 20.92 3.69
C PHE A 56 -16.63 21.50 5.08
N GLU A 57 -15.91 22.63 5.12
CA GLU A 57 -15.57 23.33 6.37
C GLU A 57 -16.81 23.78 7.14
N ASN A 58 -17.86 24.20 6.44
CA ASN A 58 -19.15 24.59 7.01
C ASN A 58 -20.05 23.40 7.39
N GLY A 59 -19.59 22.16 7.22
CA GLY A 59 -20.32 20.95 7.64
C GLY A 59 -21.43 20.50 6.69
N LYS A 60 -21.50 21.01 5.46
CA LYS A 60 -22.55 20.65 4.48
C LYS A 60 -22.65 19.15 4.21
N PHE A 61 -21.54 18.43 4.34
CA PHE A 61 -21.43 16.99 4.09
C PHE A 61 -21.08 16.20 5.37
N GLU A 62 -21.36 16.74 6.55
CA GLU A 62 -20.93 16.17 7.84
C GLU A 62 -21.34 14.70 8.03
N SER A 63 -22.56 14.33 7.63
CA SER A 63 -23.05 12.96 7.78
C SER A 63 -22.21 11.94 6.99
N GLU A 64 -21.94 12.21 5.71
CA GLU A 64 -21.20 11.29 4.82
C GLU A 64 -19.68 11.45 4.96
N LEU A 65 -19.19 12.68 4.82
CA LEU A 65 -17.76 12.97 4.71
C LEU A 65 -17.15 13.49 6.02
N GLY A 66 -17.94 13.77 7.05
CA GLY A 66 -17.46 14.33 8.32
C GLY A 66 -17.06 15.81 8.21
N THR A 67 -16.24 16.26 9.15
CA THR A 67 -15.67 17.62 9.23
C THR A 67 -14.15 17.53 9.29
N PRO A 68 -13.37 18.63 9.29
CA PRO A 68 -11.92 18.56 9.43
C PRO A 68 -11.44 17.69 10.61
N ASN A 69 -12.21 17.68 11.71
CA ASN A 69 -11.83 16.99 12.95
C ASN A 69 -12.59 15.68 13.20
N ASN A 70 -13.75 15.46 12.55
CA ASN A 70 -14.59 14.30 12.78
C ASN A 70 -14.81 13.49 11.50
N LYS A 71 -14.94 12.16 11.63
CA LYS A 71 -15.29 11.28 10.52
C LYS A 71 -16.81 11.19 10.35
N GLY A 72 -17.28 11.13 9.11
CA GLY A 72 -18.66 10.79 8.77
C GLY A 72 -18.86 9.28 8.59
N SER A 73 -19.90 8.88 7.87
CA SER A 73 -20.20 7.49 7.55
C SER A 73 -19.30 6.87 6.49
N LEU A 74 -18.52 7.66 5.74
CA LEU A 74 -17.57 7.18 4.74
C LEU A 74 -16.63 6.13 5.34
N LYS A 75 -16.66 4.94 4.76
CA LYS A 75 -15.75 3.83 5.07
C LYS A 75 -15.08 3.36 3.81
N ILE A 76 -13.82 2.92 3.96
CA ILE A 76 -13.12 2.21 2.90
C ILE A 76 -12.68 0.84 3.39
N THR A 77 -12.75 -0.16 2.52
CA THR A 77 -12.19 -1.50 2.73
C THR A 77 -11.19 -1.77 1.61
N GLY A 78 -9.95 -2.13 1.98
CA GLY A 78 -8.80 -2.12 1.07
C GLY A 78 -7.57 -1.53 1.76
N VAL A 79 -6.44 -1.29 1.10
CA VAL A 79 -6.20 -1.06 -0.33
C VAL A 79 -5.64 -2.32 -0.99
N PHE A 80 -6.42 -2.93 -1.87
CA PHE A 80 -5.99 -4.14 -2.56
C PHE A 80 -5.24 -3.78 -3.85
N ILE A 81 -4.39 -4.69 -4.28
CA ILE A 81 -3.83 -4.64 -5.63
C ILE A 81 -4.70 -5.55 -6.49
N GLU A 82 -5.09 -5.10 -7.66
CA GLU A 82 -5.67 -5.95 -8.69
C GLU A 82 -4.62 -6.12 -9.79
N LEU A 83 -4.40 -7.35 -10.23
CA LEU A 83 -3.54 -7.68 -11.36
C LEU A 83 -4.29 -8.66 -12.27
N ASN A 84 -4.53 -8.27 -13.52
CA ASN A 84 -5.31 -9.04 -14.50
C ASN A 84 -6.70 -9.43 -13.93
N ASP A 85 -7.42 -8.46 -13.37
CA ASP A 85 -8.76 -8.63 -12.75
C ASP A 85 -8.82 -9.62 -11.56
N ILE A 86 -7.68 -10.05 -11.04
CA ILE A 86 -7.59 -10.90 -9.86
C ILE A 86 -6.94 -10.10 -8.72
N LEU A 87 -7.55 -10.12 -7.54
CA LEU A 87 -7.00 -9.43 -6.37
C LEU A 87 -5.71 -10.10 -5.87
N ARG A 88 -4.81 -9.26 -5.36
CA ARG A 88 -3.50 -9.61 -4.83
C ARG A 88 -3.38 -9.06 -3.40
N PHE A 89 -2.88 -9.91 -2.52
CA PHE A 89 -2.78 -9.67 -1.08
C PHE A 89 -1.35 -9.86 -0.60
N PRO A 90 -0.91 -9.13 0.43
CA PRO A 90 0.38 -9.38 1.06
C PRO A 90 0.49 -10.84 1.52
N ILE A 91 1.68 -11.43 1.34
CA ILE A 91 1.93 -12.80 1.79
C ILE A 91 1.88 -12.83 3.34
N PRO A 92 1.08 -13.72 3.95
CA PRO A 92 1.11 -14.00 5.39
C PRO A 92 2.54 -14.26 5.90
N LYS A 93 2.87 -13.74 7.09
CA LYS A 93 4.26 -13.72 7.58
C LYS A 93 4.81 -15.07 8.02
N ASP A 94 3.93 -16.04 8.23
CA ASP A 94 4.22 -17.43 8.50
C ASP A 94 4.49 -18.25 7.23
N LEU A 95 4.22 -17.70 6.04
CA LEU A 95 4.61 -18.29 4.76
C LEU A 95 5.98 -17.79 4.33
N LEU A 96 6.92 -18.71 4.14
CA LEU A 96 8.32 -18.44 3.85
C LEU A 96 8.78 -19.16 2.57
N GLU A 97 9.88 -18.68 1.98
CA GLU A 97 10.47 -19.26 0.77
C GLU A 97 11.65 -20.17 1.13
N PRO A 98 11.62 -21.46 0.77
CA PRO A 98 12.79 -22.34 0.91
C PRO A 98 13.90 -21.94 -0.06
N LYS A 99 15.14 -21.79 0.44
CA LYS A 99 16.29 -21.37 -0.39
C LYS A 99 16.59 -22.27 -1.60
N LYS A 100 16.20 -23.53 -1.54
CA LYS A 100 16.41 -24.50 -2.62
C LYS A 100 15.29 -24.48 -3.66
N ASN A 101 14.12 -23.92 -3.33
CA ASN A 101 12.93 -23.96 -4.17
C ASN A 101 12.14 -22.64 -4.09
N ASN A 102 12.66 -21.61 -4.77
CA ASN A 102 12.24 -20.21 -4.68
C ASN A 102 10.83 -19.89 -5.27
N LYS A 103 9.94 -20.87 -5.44
CA LYS A 103 8.61 -20.64 -6.05
C LYS A 103 7.43 -21.23 -5.29
N ILE A 104 7.69 -22.03 -4.26
CA ILE A 104 6.64 -22.65 -3.45
C ILE A 104 6.80 -22.16 -2.03
N LEU A 105 5.77 -21.48 -1.52
CA LEU A 105 5.76 -21.01 -0.15
C LEU A 105 5.50 -22.18 0.80
N SER A 106 6.17 -22.14 1.94
CA SER A 106 6.03 -23.12 3.01
C SER A 106 5.58 -22.42 4.29
N SER A 107 4.53 -22.94 4.92
CA SER A 107 4.09 -22.50 6.24
C SER A 107 5.03 -22.98 7.33
N ILE A 108 5.34 -22.12 8.30
CA ILE A 108 6.12 -22.49 9.47
C ILE A 108 5.23 -23.19 10.52
N ASP A 109 5.80 -24.09 11.34
CA ASP A 109 5.00 -24.83 12.32
C ASP A 109 4.59 -23.94 13.50
N LEU A 110 3.29 -23.94 13.82
CA LEU A 110 2.78 -23.41 15.07
C LEU A 110 2.80 -24.51 16.14
N ILE A 111 3.54 -24.31 17.22
CA ILE A 111 3.60 -25.26 18.35
C ILE A 111 3.22 -24.60 19.66
N GLN A 112 2.72 -25.38 20.61
CA GLN A 112 2.57 -24.92 21.98
C GLN A 112 3.95 -24.57 22.55
N ARG A 113 4.05 -23.43 23.23
CA ARG A 113 5.31 -22.91 23.78
C ARG A 113 5.92 -23.93 24.76
N PRO A 114 7.14 -24.44 24.50
CA PRO A 114 7.84 -25.30 25.44
C PRO A 114 8.23 -24.55 26.71
N LYS A 115 8.24 -25.22 27.87
CA LYS A 115 8.64 -24.60 29.16
C LYS A 115 10.07 -24.04 29.17
N ILE A 116 10.95 -24.53 28.29
CA ILE A 116 12.33 -24.04 28.16
C ILE A 116 12.42 -22.74 27.34
N PHE A 117 11.38 -22.38 26.59
CA PHE A 117 11.36 -21.16 25.80
C PHE A 117 11.01 -19.98 26.72
N ILE A 118 12.03 -19.19 27.07
CA ILE A 118 11.90 -18.03 27.96
C ILE A 118 11.76 -16.77 27.09
N SER A 119 10.70 -16.01 27.31
CA SER A 119 10.45 -14.73 26.63
C SER A 119 9.76 -13.77 27.60
N ASP A 120 10.05 -12.47 27.47
CA ASP A 120 9.36 -11.42 28.23
C ASP A 120 7.89 -11.23 27.79
N TYR A 121 7.49 -11.88 26.70
CA TYR A 121 6.14 -11.83 26.16
C TYR A 121 5.47 -13.21 26.24
N ASP A 122 4.31 -13.27 26.92
CA ASP A 122 3.66 -14.53 27.27
C ASP A 122 2.75 -15.05 26.14
N LEU A 123 3.35 -15.79 25.19
CA LEU A 123 2.62 -16.44 24.10
C LEU A 123 2.42 -17.93 24.37
N ASP A 124 1.17 -18.41 24.25
CA ASP A 124 0.82 -19.84 24.36
C ASP A 124 1.38 -20.68 23.22
N TYR A 125 1.52 -20.08 22.03
CA TYR A 125 2.01 -20.72 20.83
C TYR A 125 3.13 -19.91 20.19
N ILE A 126 4.08 -20.61 19.59
CA ILE A 126 5.22 -20.03 18.88
C ILE A 126 5.38 -20.65 17.50
N LEU A 127 5.92 -19.85 16.58
CA LEU A 127 6.30 -20.29 15.25
C LEU A 127 7.73 -20.84 15.28
N VAL A 128 7.91 -22.09 14.84
CA VAL A 128 9.20 -22.77 14.81
C VAL A 128 9.41 -23.44 13.47
N ASN A 129 10.54 -23.20 12.84
CA ASN A 129 10.95 -24.00 11.68
C ASN A 129 11.46 -25.35 12.18
N LYS A 130 10.67 -26.42 12.01
CA LYS A 130 11.10 -27.79 12.35
C LYS A 130 11.89 -28.47 11.24
N SER A 131 12.00 -27.84 10.07
CA SER A 131 12.78 -28.38 8.95
C SER A 131 14.25 -27.98 9.07
N ASP A 132 15.13 -28.82 8.52
CA ASP A 132 16.55 -28.48 8.34
C ASP A 132 16.78 -27.48 7.18
N GLU A 133 15.71 -27.10 6.46
CA GLU A 133 15.80 -26.16 5.36
C GLU A 133 15.85 -24.71 5.87
N LYS A 134 16.75 -23.93 5.28
CA LYS A 134 16.79 -22.50 5.52
C LYS A 134 15.66 -21.81 4.74
N LEU A 135 14.82 -21.10 5.49
CA LEU A 135 13.69 -20.34 4.98
C LEU A 135 14.03 -18.84 4.99
N ASP A 136 13.71 -18.14 3.90
CA ASP A 136 13.82 -16.69 3.78
C ASP A 136 12.42 -16.05 3.76
N GLU A 137 12.34 -14.75 4.08
CA GLU A 137 11.07 -14.01 4.01
C GLU A 137 10.56 -13.95 2.56
N ALA A 138 9.32 -14.39 2.37
CA ALA A 138 8.66 -14.36 1.08
C ALA A 138 8.36 -12.92 0.64
N LYS A 139 8.54 -12.64 -0.65
CA LYS A 139 8.29 -11.31 -1.23
C LYS A 139 7.23 -11.39 -2.32
N GLY A 140 6.41 -10.35 -2.43
CA GLY A 140 5.35 -10.28 -3.44
C GLY A 140 3.98 -10.43 -2.84
N PHE A 141 3.08 -11.07 -3.59
CA PHE A 141 1.67 -11.14 -3.28
C PHE A 141 1.09 -12.53 -3.51
N LEU A 142 0.08 -12.91 -2.73
CA LEU A 142 -0.81 -14.02 -3.03
C LEU A 142 -2.00 -13.53 -3.83
N ASP A 143 -2.47 -14.33 -4.78
CA ASP A 143 -3.80 -14.10 -5.36
C ASP A 143 -4.92 -14.53 -4.39
N SER A 144 -6.15 -14.11 -4.70
CA SER A 144 -7.31 -14.42 -3.88
C SER A 144 -7.56 -15.92 -3.72
N ILE A 145 -7.20 -16.75 -4.70
CA ILE A 145 -7.43 -18.20 -4.66
C ILE A 145 -6.48 -18.84 -3.66
N ASN A 146 -5.18 -18.57 -3.80
CA ASN A 146 -4.15 -19.04 -2.88
C ASN A 146 -4.37 -18.52 -1.46
N LEU A 147 -4.87 -17.29 -1.30
CA LEU A 147 -5.21 -16.76 0.03
C LEU A 147 -6.36 -17.53 0.67
N VAL A 148 -7.43 -17.85 -0.07
CA VAL A 148 -8.54 -18.67 0.46
C VAL A 148 -8.03 -20.05 0.86
N ASP A 149 -7.24 -20.69 0.02
CA ASP A 149 -6.69 -22.01 0.33
C ASP A 149 -5.78 -21.98 1.58
N TYR A 150 -5.00 -20.91 1.76
CA TYR A 150 -4.22 -20.65 2.96
C TYR A 150 -5.12 -20.51 4.20
N LEU A 151 -6.16 -19.67 4.13
CA LEU A 151 -7.07 -19.42 5.25
C LEU A 151 -7.87 -20.68 5.65
N GLU A 152 -8.15 -21.56 4.70
CA GLU A 152 -8.80 -22.86 4.94
C GLU A 152 -7.82 -23.93 5.47
N GLY A 153 -6.52 -23.61 5.57
CA GLY A 153 -5.50 -24.54 6.05
C GLY A 153 -5.22 -25.70 5.08
N LYS A 154 -5.53 -25.54 3.78
CA LYS A 154 -5.24 -26.56 2.78
C LYS A 154 -3.73 -26.69 2.60
N LYS A 155 -3.22 -27.93 2.66
CA LYS A 155 -1.82 -28.24 2.36
C LYS A 155 -1.59 -28.24 0.84
N ILE A 156 -1.52 -27.05 0.25
CA ILE A 156 -1.21 -26.87 -1.17
C ILE A 156 0.08 -26.07 -1.35
N ASN A 157 0.72 -26.27 -2.50
CA ASN A 157 1.89 -25.49 -2.91
C ASN A 157 1.42 -24.09 -3.33
N LEU A 158 1.45 -23.15 -2.39
CA LEU A 158 1.08 -21.76 -2.62
C LEU A 158 2.17 -21.07 -3.45
N LYS A 159 1.72 -20.33 -4.47
CA LYS A 159 2.61 -19.55 -5.34
C LYS A 159 2.43 -18.06 -5.06
N SER A 160 3.53 -17.33 -5.06
CA SER A 160 3.53 -15.88 -5.01
C SER A 160 3.63 -15.27 -6.41
N THR A 161 3.03 -14.10 -6.57
CA THR A 161 3.26 -13.16 -7.67
C THR A 161 4.44 -12.27 -7.29
N ASP A 162 5.45 -12.14 -8.16
CA ASP A 162 6.61 -11.27 -7.88
C ASP A 162 6.16 -9.79 -7.84
N ILE A 163 6.77 -9.01 -6.95
CA ILE A 163 6.58 -7.56 -6.85
C ILE A 163 6.73 -6.88 -8.24
N LYS A 164 7.70 -7.33 -9.05
CA LYS A 164 8.00 -6.79 -10.38
C LYS A 164 6.88 -6.98 -11.41
N GLU A 165 6.02 -7.97 -11.19
CA GLU A 165 4.83 -8.18 -12.03
C GLU A 165 3.75 -7.13 -11.75
N VAL A 166 3.78 -6.50 -10.57
CA VAL A 166 2.81 -5.47 -10.17
C VAL A 166 3.35 -4.07 -10.46
N PHE A 167 4.59 -3.79 -10.05
CA PHE A 167 5.16 -2.45 -10.21
C PHE A 167 6.69 -2.46 -10.32
N GLU A 168 7.21 -1.37 -10.87
CA GLU A 168 8.63 -1.09 -10.93
C GLU A 168 8.97 0.18 -10.15
N ARG A 169 10.23 0.27 -9.70
CA ARG A 169 10.75 1.47 -9.05
C ARG A 169 11.40 2.35 -10.10
N GLU A 170 10.84 3.53 -10.32
CA GLU A 170 11.38 4.54 -11.22
C GLU A 170 11.96 5.70 -10.41
N HIS A 171 13.24 6.01 -10.58
CA HIS A 171 13.86 7.08 -9.81
C HIS A 171 13.69 8.42 -10.53
N LYS A 172 13.05 9.38 -9.86
CA LYS A 172 12.99 10.78 -10.29
C LYS A 172 14.12 11.54 -9.62
N ILE A 173 14.94 12.23 -10.41
CA ILE A 173 15.96 13.16 -9.91
C ILE A 173 15.44 14.59 -10.12
N GLY A 174 15.46 15.39 -9.06
CA GLY A 174 15.02 16.78 -9.09
C GLY A 174 16.12 17.72 -8.63
N ILE A 175 16.06 18.96 -9.14
CA ILE A 175 16.92 20.07 -8.72
C ILE A 175 16.06 21.29 -8.39
N LYS A 176 16.51 22.13 -7.46
CA LYS A 176 16.00 23.49 -7.33
C LYS A 176 16.83 24.42 -8.21
N ARG A 177 16.15 25.26 -8.99
CA ARG A 177 16.78 26.24 -9.87
C ARG A 177 16.62 27.65 -9.27
N ASN A 178 17.71 28.39 -9.19
CA ASN A 178 17.68 29.79 -8.82
C ASN A 178 16.96 30.57 -9.93
N ARG A 179 15.90 31.31 -9.58
CA ARG A 179 15.07 32.01 -10.57
C ARG A 179 15.79 33.18 -11.27
N LYS A 180 16.84 33.73 -10.67
CA LYS A 180 17.62 34.85 -11.22
C LYS A 180 18.75 34.37 -12.12
N THR A 181 19.57 33.44 -11.64
CA THR A 181 20.75 32.97 -12.38
C THR A 181 20.46 31.80 -13.33
N LEU A 182 19.29 31.17 -13.19
CA LEU A 182 18.90 29.94 -13.88
C LEU A 182 19.85 28.75 -13.65
N SER A 183 20.75 28.85 -12.68
CA SER A 183 21.64 27.77 -12.24
C SER A 183 20.96 26.90 -11.17
N SER A 184 21.47 25.67 -10.97
CA SER A 184 21.05 24.86 -9.81
C SER A 184 21.49 25.53 -8.52
N GLU A 185 20.64 25.51 -7.50
CA GLU A 185 21.06 25.89 -6.15
C GLU A 185 21.85 24.74 -5.52
N GLU A 186 22.97 25.05 -4.85
CA GLU A 186 23.79 24.06 -4.16
C GLU A 186 22.98 23.30 -3.09
N SER A 187 23.22 22.00 -2.96
CA SER A 187 22.54 21.10 -2.02
C SER A 187 21.05 20.82 -2.28
N TYR A 188 20.50 21.27 -3.41
CA TYR A 188 19.09 21.03 -3.77
C TYR A 188 18.88 19.90 -4.80
N LEU A 189 19.82 18.96 -4.92
CA LEU A 189 19.66 17.73 -5.69
C LEU A 189 18.99 16.67 -4.82
N TYR A 190 17.86 16.13 -5.28
CA TYR A 190 17.17 15.05 -4.57
C TYR A 190 16.77 13.92 -5.52
N ARG A 191 16.66 12.70 -4.97
CA ARG A 191 16.24 11.51 -5.70
C ARG A 191 15.06 10.87 -4.98
N ILE A 192 13.96 10.68 -5.70
CA ILE A 192 12.74 10.08 -5.17
C ILE A 192 12.52 8.74 -5.88
N PRO A 193 12.46 7.61 -5.16
CA PRO A 193 11.97 6.37 -5.75
C PRO A 193 10.47 6.49 -5.92
N MET A 194 10.01 6.41 -7.16
CA MET A 194 8.61 6.43 -7.55
C MET A 194 8.15 5.02 -7.89
N ILE A 195 6.84 4.78 -7.82
CA ILE A 195 6.19 3.52 -8.20
C ILE A 195 5.59 3.69 -9.59
N ARG A 196 6.05 2.92 -10.57
CA ARG A 196 5.32 2.75 -11.82
C ARG A 196 4.54 1.44 -11.76
N LEU A 197 3.23 1.53 -11.60
CA LEU A 197 2.35 0.37 -11.72
C LEU A 197 2.36 -0.15 -13.16
N LYS A 198 2.36 -1.47 -13.31
CA LYS A 198 2.17 -2.11 -14.62
C LYS A 198 0.77 -1.81 -15.14
N LYS A 199 0.60 -1.86 -16.46
CA LYS A 199 -0.65 -1.46 -17.13
C LYS A 199 -1.84 -2.32 -16.69
N GLU A 200 -1.56 -3.58 -16.38
CA GLU A 200 -2.47 -4.60 -15.93
C GLU A 200 -2.77 -4.54 -14.42
N ALA A 201 -2.01 -3.68 -13.70
CA ALA A 201 -2.11 -3.53 -12.26
C ALA A 201 -2.87 -2.25 -11.88
N SER A 202 -3.71 -2.33 -10.86
CA SER A 202 -4.44 -1.19 -10.32
C SER A 202 -4.60 -1.31 -8.80
N LEU A 203 -4.98 -0.21 -8.16
CA LEU A 203 -5.43 -0.28 -6.77
C LEU A 203 -6.95 -0.48 -6.75
N PHE A 204 -7.42 -1.30 -5.83
CA PHE A 204 -8.83 -1.66 -5.72
C PHE A 204 -9.34 -1.41 -4.31
N VAL A 205 -10.47 -0.71 -4.21
CA VAL A 205 -11.01 -0.26 -2.92
C VAL A 205 -12.53 -0.34 -2.94
N GLN A 206 -13.11 -0.78 -1.83
CA GLN A 206 -14.53 -0.66 -1.59
C GLN A 206 -14.81 0.65 -0.85
N ILE A 207 -15.77 1.42 -1.33
CA ILE A 207 -16.29 2.63 -0.68
C ILE A 207 -17.70 2.34 -0.17
N GLU A 208 -17.98 2.70 1.07
CA GLU A 208 -19.27 2.54 1.73
C GLU A 208 -19.66 3.80 2.50
N GLY A 209 -20.95 3.89 2.86
CA GLY A 209 -21.45 4.99 3.70
C GLY A 209 -21.74 6.29 2.94
N LEU A 210 -22.00 6.21 1.63
CA LEU A 210 -22.49 7.32 0.81
C LEU A 210 -23.95 7.12 0.41
N ASN A 211 -24.69 8.22 0.26
CA ASN A 211 -26.05 8.25 -0.27
C ASN A 211 -26.08 8.05 -1.79
N SER A 212 -25.06 8.56 -2.48
CA SER A 212 -24.85 8.41 -3.91
C SER A 212 -23.36 8.24 -4.20
N TYR A 213 -23.05 7.41 -5.20
CA TYR A 213 -21.70 7.04 -5.57
C TYR A 213 -21.39 7.60 -6.97
N PRO A 214 -20.39 8.49 -7.13
CA PRO A 214 -19.96 8.94 -8.45
C PRO A 214 -19.41 7.77 -9.27
N GLU A 215 -19.69 7.69 -10.57
CA GLU A 215 -19.25 6.54 -11.38
C GLU A 215 -17.72 6.51 -11.59
N GLN A 216 -17.11 7.68 -11.78
CA GLN A 216 -15.68 7.85 -12.04
C GLN A 216 -15.24 9.27 -11.66
N GLY A 217 -13.93 9.49 -11.56
CA GLY A 217 -13.35 10.81 -11.30
C GLY A 217 -11.83 10.78 -11.32
N LEU A 218 -11.21 11.94 -11.13
CA LEU A 218 -9.76 12.08 -11.00
C LEU A 218 -9.41 12.38 -9.55
N ILE A 219 -8.43 11.65 -9.00
CA ILE A 219 -7.99 11.83 -7.62
C ILE A 219 -6.51 12.19 -7.57
N GLN A 220 -6.13 13.03 -6.60
CA GLN A 220 -4.72 13.15 -6.22
C GLN A 220 -4.37 12.04 -5.23
N LEU A 221 -3.36 11.23 -5.54
CA LEU A 221 -2.98 10.07 -4.76
C LEU A 221 -1.48 10.06 -4.45
N GLY A 222 -1.16 10.13 -3.15
CA GLY A 222 0.22 10.15 -2.67
C GLY A 222 0.84 11.56 -2.67
N GLY A 223 2.17 11.62 -2.64
CA GLY A 223 2.94 12.87 -2.68
C GLY A 223 3.20 13.36 -4.10
N GLU A 224 3.95 14.47 -4.24
CA GLU A 224 4.36 15.04 -5.53
C GLU A 224 3.19 15.34 -6.51
N SER A 225 2.00 15.62 -5.98
CA SER A 225 0.78 15.92 -6.73
C SER A 225 0.45 14.89 -7.81
N LYS A 226 0.68 13.60 -7.52
CA LYS A 226 0.39 12.50 -8.44
C LYS A 226 -1.11 12.26 -8.55
N THR A 227 -1.54 11.81 -9.74
CA THR A 227 -2.96 11.70 -10.11
C THR A 227 -3.27 10.27 -10.55
N ALA A 228 -4.47 9.80 -10.21
CA ALA A 228 -5.01 8.50 -10.58
C ALA A 228 -6.53 8.57 -10.84
#